data_AF-A0A957GWS5-F1
#
_entry.id   AF-A0A957GWS5-F1
#
_cell.length_a   1.000
_cell.length_b   1.000
_cell.length_c   1.000
_cell.angle_alpha   90.00
_cell.angle_beta   90.00
_cell.angle_gamma   90.00
#
_symmetry.space_group_name_H-M   'P 1'
#
loop_
_entity.id
_entity.type
_entity.pdbx_description
1 polymer ?
#
loop_
_entity_poly.entity_id
_entity_poly.type
_entity_poly.pdbx_seq_one_letter_code
_entity_poly.pdbx_strand_id
1 'polypeptide(L)'
;MPRQPNLQRLVDLGLVSEEVAQEIDRREAGGLLPGRPLTLDELYQLAIITEAEIAQAAGDWQATAPSNASDWLEVAGAAALLAYLLRDRGTGRPLNVVEQRIELYQSSIGDATQVYNDGQITLAEWQRLMADDLRNMHLQNAAVGRGGWANLTDADLQKVEGSLRFQYQHLDGFANDILDGKLSPAQIKARAQLYAQSGRSAYWDANTTTQSDTGYTEERRIAIGDKGTCTPCNDLEALGWQPIGSLPNPGGEPCDGLTNCRCTKEYR
;
A
#
# COMPACT_ATOMS: atom_id res chain seq x y z
N MET A 1 11.25 29.81 -9.31
CA MET A 1 11.02 29.79 -10.78
C MET A 1 9.52 29.85 -11.04
N PRO A 2 9.03 30.29 -12.21
CA PRO A 2 7.62 30.18 -12.54
C PRO A 2 7.23 28.70 -12.61
N ARG A 3 6.11 28.33 -11.98
CA ARG A 3 5.58 26.97 -11.95
C ARG A 3 5.42 26.42 -13.35
N GLN A 4 5.83 25.17 -13.55
CA GLN A 4 5.71 24.54 -14.87
C GLN A 4 4.25 24.48 -15.34
N PRO A 5 3.94 24.81 -16.61
CA PRO A 5 2.57 24.84 -17.12
C PRO A 5 1.80 23.51 -16.93
N ASN A 6 2.52 22.39 -16.98
CA ASN A 6 1.93 21.07 -16.79
C ASN A 6 1.55 20.80 -15.33
N LEU A 7 2.38 21.24 -14.37
CA LEU A 7 2.07 21.13 -12.94
C LEU A 7 0.88 22.01 -12.56
N GLN A 8 0.80 23.24 -13.11
CA GLN A 8 -0.35 24.12 -12.91
C GLN A 8 -1.65 23.48 -13.44
N ARG A 9 -1.59 22.84 -14.61
CA ARG A 9 -2.76 22.16 -15.19
C ARG A 9 -3.25 20.98 -14.32
N LEU A 10 -2.36 20.30 -13.61
CA LEU A 10 -2.73 19.23 -12.69
C LEU A 10 -3.39 19.77 -11.40
N VAL A 11 -2.96 20.94 -10.94
CA VAL A 11 -3.62 21.68 -9.84
C VAL A 11 -5.01 22.15 -10.25
N ASP A 12 -5.14 22.73 -11.45
CA ASP A 12 -6.43 23.22 -11.97
C ASP A 12 -7.47 22.09 -12.14
N LEU A 13 -6.99 20.87 -12.40
CA LEU A 13 -7.81 19.67 -12.51
C LEU A 13 -8.07 19.00 -11.14
N GLY A 14 -7.54 19.53 -10.04
CA GLY A 14 -7.68 18.98 -8.69
C GLY A 14 -6.94 17.65 -8.48
N LEU A 15 -6.02 17.29 -9.38
CA LEU A 15 -5.28 16.03 -9.36
C LEU A 15 -4.02 16.12 -8.48
N VAL A 16 -3.54 17.33 -8.23
CA VAL A 16 -2.42 17.64 -7.34
C VAL A 16 -2.84 18.80 -6.46
N SER A 17 -2.63 18.71 -5.14
CA SER A 17 -2.94 19.83 -4.25
C SER A 17 -1.96 20.98 -4.46
N GLU A 18 -2.42 22.21 -4.22
CA GLU A 18 -1.58 23.42 -4.32
C GLU A 18 -0.35 23.33 -3.39
N GLU A 19 -0.49 22.66 -2.25
CA GLU A 19 0.59 22.44 -1.27
C GLU A 19 1.66 21.46 -1.79
N VAL A 20 1.25 20.41 -2.51
CA VAL A 20 2.16 19.46 -3.19
C VAL A 20 2.85 20.14 -4.39
N ALA A 21 2.13 20.95 -5.15
CA ALA A 21 2.71 21.71 -6.26
C ALA A 21 3.76 22.73 -5.79
N GLN A 22 3.50 23.43 -4.67
CA GLN A 22 4.45 24.38 -4.08
C GLN A 22 5.74 23.72 -3.58
N GLU A 23 5.66 22.48 -3.07
CA GLU A 23 6.84 21.74 -2.66
C GLU A 23 7.68 21.29 -3.87
N ILE A 24 7.04 20.91 -4.99
CA ILE A 24 7.72 20.62 -6.25
C ILE A 24 8.44 21.87 -6.77
N ASP A 25 7.75 23.02 -6.83
CA ASP A 25 8.33 24.30 -7.26
C ASP A 25 9.52 24.72 -6.38
N ARG A 26 9.42 24.52 -5.06
CA ARG A 26 10.47 24.85 -4.07
C ARG A 26 11.73 24.01 -4.26
N ARG A 27 11.58 22.75 -4.70
CA ARG A 27 12.70 21.82 -4.91
C ARG A 27 13.39 22.06 -6.25
N GLU A 28 12.64 22.35 -7.31
CA GLU A 28 13.22 22.79 -8.59
C GLU A 28 14.05 24.06 -8.44
N ALA A 29 13.74 24.91 -7.44
CA ALA A 29 14.49 26.11 -7.11
C ALA A 29 15.77 25.89 -6.27
N GLY A 30 16.16 24.65 -5.94
CA GLY A 30 17.49 24.32 -5.43
C GLY A 30 17.68 24.28 -3.90
N GLY A 31 16.66 23.96 -3.10
CA GLY A 31 16.82 23.72 -1.66
C GLY A 31 17.38 22.32 -1.32
N LEU A 32 18.57 22.24 -0.71
CA LEU A 32 19.31 21.02 -0.31
C LEU A 32 19.49 21.03 1.24
N LEU A 33 18.92 20.11 2.05
CA LEU A 33 19.43 18.84 2.65
C LEU A 33 18.60 18.51 3.94
N PRO A 34 18.72 17.35 4.65
CA PRO A 34 18.77 15.93 4.25
C PRO A 34 17.66 15.07 4.93
N GLY A 35 17.20 14.05 4.21
CA GLY A 35 16.13 13.10 4.58
C GLY A 35 15.55 12.57 3.28
N ARG A 36 16.10 11.46 2.80
CA ARG A 36 16.18 11.10 1.37
C ARG A 36 14.84 11.20 0.61
N PRO A 37 14.80 11.82 -0.59
CA PRO A 37 13.67 11.71 -1.53
C PRO A 37 13.50 10.27 -2.03
N LEU A 38 12.25 9.85 -2.28
CA LEU A 38 11.98 8.66 -3.09
C LEU A 38 12.54 8.88 -4.50
N THR A 39 13.35 7.95 -4.99
CA THR A 39 13.89 7.96 -6.35
C THR A 39 12.77 7.75 -7.38
N LEU A 40 13.04 8.06 -8.65
CA LEU A 40 12.12 7.74 -9.74
C LEU A 40 11.79 6.24 -9.77
N ASP A 41 12.79 5.40 -9.47
CA ASP A 41 12.66 3.94 -9.28
C ASP A 41 11.71 3.57 -8.13
N GLU A 42 11.73 4.31 -7.02
CA GLU A 42 10.82 4.10 -5.89
C GLU A 42 9.38 4.57 -6.19
N LEU A 43 9.23 5.59 -7.04
CA LEU A 43 7.93 5.99 -7.58
C LEU A 43 7.39 4.96 -8.60
N TYR A 44 8.28 4.30 -9.37
CA TYR A 44 7.93 3.20 -10.27
C TYR A 44 7.54 1.91 -9.52
N GLN A 45 8.24 1.59 -8.43
CA GLN A 45 7.93 0.44 -7.55
C GLN A 45 6.57 0.61 -6.86
N LEU A 46 6.19 1.84 -6.48
CA LEU A 46 4.88 2.16 -5.91
C LEU A 46 3.72 2.10 -6.93
N ALA A 47 4.02 2.06 -8.24
CA ALA A 47 3.07 2.06 -9.34
C ALA A 47 2.74 0.66 -9.91
N ILE A 48 3.48 -0.40 -9.55
CA ILE A 48 3.34 -1.77 -10.07
C ILE A 48 3.24 -1.80 -11.61
N ILE A 49 4.34 -1.52 -12.32
CA ILE A 49 4.43 -1.69 -13.78
C ILE A 49 5.71 -2.47 -14.11
N THR A 50 5.60 -3.57 -14.87
CA THR A 50 6.77 -4.34 -15.33
C THR A 50 7.43 -3.69 -16.55
N GLU A 51 8.73 -3.92 -16.75
CA GLU A 51 9.48 -3.41 -17.90
C GLU A 51 8.86 -3.83 -19.26
N ALA A 52 8.24 -5.03 -19.30
CA ALA A 52 7.51 -5.53 -20.46
C ALA A 52 6.20 -4.77 -20.72
N GLU A 53 5.50 -4.36 -19.67
CA GLU A 53 4.25 -3.58 -19.77
C GLU A 53 4.52 -2.14 -20.20
N ILE A 54 5.66 -1.58 -19.80
CA ILE A 54 6.16 -0.28 -20.28
C ILE A 54 6.51 -0.38 -21.77
N ALA A 55 7.22 -1.43 -22.19
CA ALA A 55 7.61 -1.64 -23.58
C ALA A 55 6.41 -1.83 -24.51
N GLN A 56 5.36 -2.53 -24.06
CA GLN A 56 4.14 -2.72 -24.82
C GLN A 56 3.32 -1.43 -24.95
N ALA A 57 3.15 -0.67 -23.86
CA ALA A 57 2.47 0.63 -23.89
C ALA A 57 3.22 1.64 -24.78
N ALA A 58 4.55 1.62 -24.77
CA ALA A 58 5.38 2.46 -25.64
C ALA A 58 5.27 2.06 -27.12
N GLY A 59 5.20 0.77 -27.43
CA GLY A 59 5.08 0.24 -28.79
C GLY A 59 3.73 0.57 -29.46
N ASP A 60 2.63 0.40 -28.73
CA ASP A 60 1.27 0.70 -29.24
C ASP A 60 1.10 2.22 -29.48
N TRP A 61 1.75 3.05 -28.68
CA TRP A 61 1.75 4.50 -28.84
C TRP A 61 2.68 4.96 -29.98
N GLN A 62 3.86 4.36 -30.15
CA GLN A 62 4.77 4.64 -31.27
C GLN A 62 4.13 4.36 -32.65
N ALA A 63 3.24 3.37 -32.74
CA ALA A 63 2.50 3.08 -33.97
C ALA A 63 1.53 4.21 -34.39
N THR A 64 1.23 5.15 -33.49
CA THR A 64 0.24 6.23 -33.72
C THR A 64 0.80 7.64 -33.50
N ALA A 65 2.06 7.78 -33.05
CA ALA A 65 2.69 9.06 -32.72
C ALA A 65 3.59 9.63 -33.84
N PRO A 66 3.66 10.96 -34.02
CA PRO A 66 4.56 11.59 -35.00
C PRO A 66 6.05 11.50 -34.59
N SER A 67 6.93 11.41 -35.59
CA SER A 67 8.28 10.83 -35.53
C SER A 67 9.40 11.65 -34.87
N ASN A 68 9.11 12.74 -34.16
CA ASN A 68 10.14 13.65 -33.61
C ASN A 68 10.05 13.87 -32.08
N ALA A 69 9.55 12.87 -31.37
CA ALA A 69 9.24 12.91 -29.95
C ALA A 69 10.30 12.17 -29.09
N SER A 70 11.44 12.82 -28.76
CA SER A 70 12.53 12.20 -27.98
C SER A 70 12.55 12.49 -26.46
N ASP A 71 11.73 13.41 -25.93
CA ASP A 71 11.66 13.73 -24.48
C ASP A 71 10.46 13.06 -23.77
N TRP A 72 9.90 11.97 -24.32
CA TRP A 72 8.55 11.51 -23.99
C TRP A 72 8.47 10.39 -22.95
N LEU A 73 9.58 9.95 -22.36
CA LEU A 73 9.58 8.88 -21.34
C LEU A 73 8.87 9.30 -20.03
N GLU A 74 8.97 10.56 -19.62
CA GLU A 74 8.25 11.08 -18.43
C GLU A 74 6.74 11.21 -18.68
N VAL A 75 6.36 11.63 -19.88
CA VAL A 75 4.95 11.77 -20.29
C VAL A 75 4.32 10.41 -20.53
N ALA A 76 5.05 9.45 -21.09
CA ALA A 76 4.60 8.08 -21.27
C ALA A 76 4.42 7.35 -19.92
N GLY A 77 5.31 7.55 -18.95
CA GLY A 77 5.17 7.00 -17.59
C GLY A 77 3.94 7.55 -16.86
N ALA A 78 3.73 8.87 -16.91
CA ALA A 78 2.55 9.51 -16.34
C ALA A 78 1.25 9.11 -17.07
N ALA A 79 1.29 8.98 -18.40
CA ALA A 79 0.15 8.53 -19.21
C ALA A 79 -0.15 7.04 -19.04
N ALA A 80 0.85 6.19 -18.81
CA ALA A 80 0.68 4.77 -18.51
C ALA A 80 0.12 4.55 -17.10
N LEU A 81 0.61 5.30 -16.10
CA LEU A 81 0.04 5.34 -14.76
C LEU A 81 -1.42 5.82 -14.78
N LEU A 82 -1.71 6.88 -15.53
CA LEU A 82 -3.08 7.39 -15.71
C LEU A 82 -3.96 6.40 -16.48
N ALA A 83 -3.45 5.75 -17.53
CA ALA A 83 -4.18 4.73 -18.29
C ALA A 83 -4.45 3.46 -17.48
N TYR A 84 -3.53 3.05 -16.59
CA TYR A 84 -3.73 1.95 -15.64
C TYR A 84 -4.80 2.31 -14.60
N LEU A 85 -4.70 3.48 -13.99
CA LEU A 85 -5.71 4.00 -13.05
C LEU A 85 -7.10 4.19 -13.70
N LEU A 86 -7.15 4.47 -15.01
CA LEU A 86 -8.39 4.59 -15.78
C LEU A 86 -8.92 3.24 -16.31
N ARG A 87 -8.05 2.23 -16.52
CA ARG A 87 -8.42 0.88 -16.99
C ARG A 87 -8.97 -0.02 -15.87
N ASP A 88 -8.61 0.23 -14.61
CA ASP A 88 -9.09 -0.57 -13.46
C ASP A 88 -10.56 -0.30 -13.06
N ARG A 89 -11.29 0.53 -13.82
CA ARG A 89 -12.77 0.52 -13.79
C ARG A 89 -13.40 -0.72 -14.45
N GLY A 90 -12.60 -1.72 -14.79
CA GLY A 90 -12.96 -2.82 -15.69
C GLY A 90 -13.12 -4.20 -15.06
N THR A 91 -12.05 -4.84 -14.54
CA THR A 91 -12.10 -6.31 -14.32
C THR A 91 -11.13 -6.89 -13.26
N GLY A 92 -10.38 -6.08 -12.50
CA GLY A 92 -9.54 -6.54 -11.37
C GLY A 92 -10.27 -6.36 -10.05
N ARG A 93 -10.42 -7.40 -9.21
CA ARG A 93 -11.01 -7.22 -7.88
C ARG A 93 -10.04 -6.39 -7.02
N PRO A 94 -10.47 -5.34 -6.29
CA PRO A 94 -9.60 -4.48 -5.46
C PRO A 94 -8.63 -5.20 -4.52
N LEU A 95 -8.96 -6.45 -4.15
CA LEU A 95 -8.07 -7.32 -3.38
C LEU A 95 -6.74 -7.65 -4.09
N ASN A 96 -6.72 -7.76 -5.42
CA ASN A 96 -5.47 -8.04 -6.14
C ASN A 96 -4.47 -6.87 -5.97
N VAL A 97 -4.96 -5.63 -5.95
CA VAL A 97 -4.12 -4.44 -5.70
C VAL A 97 -3.59 -4.44 -4.27
N VAL A 98 -4.41 -4.85 -3.30
CA VAL A 98 -3.98 -4.97 -1.88
C VAL A 98 -2.89 -6.02 -1.74
N GLU A 99 -3.05 -7.20 -2.33
CA GLU A 99 -2.05 -8.27 -2.26
C GLU A 99 -0.73 -7.87 -2.94
N GLN A 100 -0.78 -7.25 -4.13
CA GLN A 100 0.41 -6.74 -4.80
C GLN A 100 1.14 -5.68 -3.96
N ARG A 101 0.40 -4.79 -3.28
CA ARG A 101 1.01 -3.81 -2.36
C ARG A 101 1.68 -4.51 -1.17
N ILE A 102 1.05 -5.53 -0.60
CA ILE A 102 1.65 -6.30 0.49
C ILE A 102 2.96 -6.93 0.02
N GLU A 103 3.00 -7.54 -1.16
CA GLU A 103 4.22 -8.13 -1.73
C GLU A 103 5.33 -7.09 -1.94
N LEU A 104 5.00 -5.90 -2.43
CA LEU A 104 5.95 -4.80 -2.57
C LEU A 104 6.55 -4.38 -1.23
N TYR A 105 5.72 -4.16 -0.21
CA TYR A 105 6.22 -3.81 1.13
C TYR A 105 6.97 -4.97 1.79
N GLN A 106 6.64 -6.23 1.50
CA GLN A 106 7.43 -7.38 1.92
C GLN A 106 8.84 -7.37 1.32
N SER A 107 8.98 -6.94 0.07
CA SER A 107 10.29 -6.74 -0.58
C SER A 107 11.04 -5.59 0.07
N SER A 108 10.44 -4.40 0.15
CA SER A 108 11.05 -3.20 0.76
C SER A 108 11.57 -3.49 2.19
N ILE A 109 10.71 -4.06 3.04
CA ILE A 109 11.07 -4.46 4.40
C ILE A 109 12.18 -5.53 4.40
N GLY A 110 12.11 -6.49 3.49
CA GLY A 110 13.10 -7.55 3.35
C GLY A 110 14.48 -6.99 2.98
N ASP A 111 14.52 -5.98 2.11
CA ASP A 111 15.73 -5.32 1.65
C ASP A 111 16.31 -4.39 2.72
N ALA A 112 15.48 -3.56 3.37
CA ALA A 112 15.89 -2.74 4.51
C ALA A 112 16.48 -3.61 5.65
N THR A 113 15.88 -4.78 5.90
CA THR A 113 16.37 -5.73 6.88
C THR A 113 17.69 -6.39 6.45
N GLN A 114 17.90 -6.62 5.15
CA GLN A 114 19.18 -7.09 4.64
C GLN A 114 20.27 -6.04 4.84
N VAL A 115 20.02 -4.78 4.48
CA VAL A 115 20.95 -3.66 4.67
C VAL A 115 21.32 -3.50 6.16
N TYR A 116 20.35 -3.69 7.06
CA TYR A 116 20.60 -3.74 8.51
C TYR A 116 21.49 -4.92 8.91
N ASN A 117 21.16 -6.15 8.49
CA ASN A 117 21.92 -7.35 8.81
C ASN A 117 23.37 -7.28 8.28
N ASP A 118 23.59 -6.59 7.16
CA ASP A 118 24.90 -6.35 6.57
C ASP A 118 25.70 -5.25 7.30
N GLY A 119 25.10 -4.60 8.31
CA GLY A 119 25.74 -3.57 9.14
C GLY A 119 25.85 -2.20 8.46
N GLN A 120 25.10 -1.97 7.38
CA GLN A 120 25.15 -0.72 6.61
C GLN A 120 24.27 0.39 7.20
N ILE A 121 23.26 0.02 7.99
CA ILE A 121 22.40 0.94 8.75
C ILE A 121 22.29 0.50 10.21
N THR A 122 22.01 1.44 11.10
CA THR A 122 21.79 1.20 12.53
C THR A 122 20.40 0.57 12.78
N LEU A 123 20.23 -0.04 13.97
CA LEU A 123 18.92 -0.57 14.39
C LEU A 123 17.84 0.53 14.40
N ALA A 124 18.19 1.74 14.85
CA ALA A 124 17.26 2.86 14.90
C ALA A 124 16.85 3.35 13.50
N GLU A 125 17.76 3.34 12.53
CA GLU A 125 17.43 3.65 11.13
C GLU A 125 16.54 2.58 10.52
N TRP A 126 16.85 1.30 10.75
CA TRP A 126 16.01 0.18 10.31
C TRP A 126 14.60 0.26 10.90
N GLN A 127 14.45 0.53 12.21
CA GLN A 127 13.14 0.72 12.84
C GLN A 127 12.34 1.85 12.20
N ARG A 128 12.99 2.97 11.85
CA ARG A 128 12.34 4.10 11.17
C ARG A 128 11.81 3.69 9.79
N LEU A 129 12.64 3.01 8.99
CA LEU A 129 12.23 2.51 7.67
C LEU A 129 11.05 1.55 7.77
N MET A 130 11.08 0.61 8.73
CA MET A 130 9.98 -0.30 9.02
C MET A 130 8.68 0.44 9.39
N ALA A 131 8.79 1.49 10.23
CA ALA A 131 7.65 2.29 10.65
C ALA A 131 7.05 3.10 9.48
N ASP A 132 7.89 3.65 8.61
CA ASP A 132 7.46 4.39 7.42
C ASP A 132 6.75 3.46 6.43
N ASP A 133 7.29 2.26 6.18
CA ASP A 133 6.66 1.24 5.32
C ASP A 133 5.30 0.80 5.87
N LEU A 134 5.22 0.53 7.18
CA LEU A 134 3.96 0.23 7.86
C LEU A 134 2.94 1.36 7.66
N ARG A 135 3.33 2.60 7.94
CA ARG A 135 2.45 3.77 7.80
C ARG A 135 1.90 3.89 6.38
N ASN A 136 2.80 3.85 5.39
CA ASN A 136 2.46 4.06 3.99
C ASN A 136 1.54 2.95 3.48
N MET A 137 1.84 1.70 3.81
CA MET A 137 1.02 0.56 3.44
C MET A 137 -0.39 0.62 4.04
N HIS A 138 -0.53 0.92 5.33
CA HIS A 138 -1.83 0.99 5.99
C HIS A 138 -2.70 2.10 5.38
N LEU A 139 -2.11 3.29 5.15
CA LEU A 139 -2.81 4.40 4.51
C LEU A 139 -3.21 4.08 3.06
N GLN A 140 -2.31 3.49 2.27
CA GLN A 140 -2.60 3.10 0.89
C GLN A 140 -3.72 2.06 0.82
N ASN A 141 -3.70 1.05 1.67
CA ASN A 141 -4.71 0.00 1.68
C ASN A 141 -6.06 0.52 2.19
N ALA A 142 -6.06 1.43 3.17
CA ALA A 142 -7.28 2.12 3.59
C ALA A 142 -7.86 2.98 2.45
N ALA A 143 -7.01 3.71 1.71
CA ALA A 143 -7.44 4.49 0.55
C ALA A 143 -8.08 3.59 -0.52
N VAL A 144 -7.48 2.42 -0.81
CA VAL A 144 -8.08 1.43 -1.72
C VAL A 144 -9.46 0.99 -1.22
N GLY A 145 -9.60 0.70 0.08
CA GLY A 145 -10.89 0.32 0.68
C GLY A 145 -11.95 1.42 0.64
N ARG A 146 -11.56 2.70 0.71
CA ARG A 146 -12.45 3.87 0.52
C ARG A 146 -12.71 4.22 -0.96
N GLY A 147 -12.10 3.52 -1.91
CA GLY A 147 -12.21 3.83 -3.33
C GLY A 147 -11.42 5.07 -3.77
N GLY A 148 -10.40 5.46 -3.00
CA GLY A 148 -9.48 6.55 -3.32
C GLY A 148 -9.12 7.41 -2.11
N TRP A 149 -8.01 8.14 -2.22
CA TRP A 149 -7.51 9.04 -1.16
C TRP A 149 -8.50 10.15 -0.79
N ALA A 150 -9.21 10.70 -1.79
CA ALA A 150 -10.19 11.78 -1.58
C ALA A 150 -11.40 11.35 -0.73
N ASN A 151 -11.62 10.04 -0.54
CA ASN A 151 -12.73 9.48 0.22
C ASN A 151 -12.35 9.06 1.64
N LEU A 152 -11.07 9.20 2.03
CA LEU A 152 -10.64 8.98 3.40
C LEU A 152 -11.16 10.10 4.30
N THR A 153 -11.77 9.72 5.41
CA THR A 153 -12.27 10.65 6.43
C THR A 153 -11.34 10.67 7.64
N ASP A 154 -11.48 11.68 8.50
CA ASP A 154 -10.76 11.73 9.78
C ASP A 154 -11.02 10.49 10.65
N ALA A 155 -12.23 9.93 10.60
CA ALA A 155 -12.57 8.71 11.32
C ALA A 155 -11.81 7.48 10.77
N ASP A 156 -11.60 7.40 9.45
CA ASP A 156 -10.80 6.35 8.83
C ASP A 156 -9.33 6.49 9.24
N LEU A 157 -8.79 7.72 9.23
CA LEU A 157 -7.43 8.00 9.65
C LEU A 157 -7.20 7.63 11.12
N GLN A 158 -8.15 7.93 12.01
CA GLN A 158 -8.07 7.55 13.43
C GLN A 158 -8.02 6.03 13.62
N LYS A 159 -8.78 5.25 12.83
CA LYS A 159 -8.71 3.79 12.85
C LYS A 159 -7.33 3.30 12.40
N VAL A 160 -6.82 3.83 11.29
CA VAL A 160 -5.47 3.52 10.79
C VAL A 160 -4.40 3.84 11.84
N GLU A 161 -4.46 5.00 12.48
CA GLU A 161 -3.53 5.37 13.56
C GLU A 161 -3.61 4.43 14.75
N GLY A 162 -4.82 3.97 15.11
CA GLY A 162 -5.02 2.95 16.14
C GLY A 162 -4.28 1.66 15.82
N SER A 163 -4.44 1.16 14.60
CA SER A 163 -3.75 -0.02 14.10
C SER A 163 -2.23 0.18 14.06
N LEU A 164 -1.76 1.35 13.61
CA LEU A 164 -0.33 1.66 13.55
C LEU A 164 0.31 1.73 14.94
N ARG A 165 -0.38 2.30 15.95
CA ARG A 165 0.12 2.28 17.34
C ARG A 165 0.35 0.87 17.84
N PHE A 166 -0.57 -0.05 17.54
CA PHE A 166 -0.41 -1.45 17.88
C PHE A 166 0.80 -2.06 17.15
N GLN A 167 0.96 -1.81 15.86
CA GLN A 167 2.11 -2.30 15.09
C GLN A 167 3.45 -1.74 15.60
N TYR A 168 3.52 -0.45 15.95
CA TYR A 168 4.73 0.16 16.46
C TYR A 168 5.15 -0.40 17.82
N GLN A 169 4.20 -0.68 18.72
CA GLN A 169 4.51 -1.36 19.99
C GLN A 169 5.13 -2.74 19.76
N HIS A 170 4.66 -3.50 18.76
CA HIS A 170 5.24 -4.78 18.40
C HIS A 170 6.62 -4.62 17.77
N LEU A 171 6.79 -3.60 16.93
CA LEU A 171 8.07 -3.28 16.29
C LEU A 171 9.14 -2.88 17.32
N ASP A 172 8.76 -2.12 18.35
CA ASP A 172 9.64 -1.78 19.48
C ASP A 172 10.07 -3.03 20.25
N GLY A 173 9.12 -3.91 20.58
CA GLY A 173 9.42 -5.19 21.22
C GLY A 173 10.34 -6.07 20.37
N PHE A 174 10.11 -6.10 19.06
CA PHE A 174 10.95 -6.81 18.11
C PHE A 174 12.37 -6.23 18.04
N ALA A 175 12.53 -4.91 18.00
CA ALA A 175 13.85 -4.29 18.01
C ALA A 175 14.61 -4.56 19.32
N ASN A 176 13.92 -4.61 20.46
CA ASN A 176 14.53 -5.03 21.72
C ASN A 176 15.02 -6.48 21.67
N ASP A 177 14.26 -7.40 21.07
CA ASP A 177 14.71 -8.78 20.88
C ASP A 177 15.96 -8.88 19.99
N ILE A 178 16.07 -8.01 18.98
CA ILE A 178 17.26 -7.90 18.12
C ILE A 178 18.45 -7.38 18.94
N LEU A 179 18.25 -6.30 19.69
CA LEU A 179 19.29 -5.68 20.53
C LEU A 179 19.83 -6.66 21.58
N ASP A 180 18.95 -7.48 22.17
CA ASP A 180 19.28 -8.52 23.13
C ASP A 180 19.96 -9.75 22.49
N GLY A 181 20.13 -9.78 21.16
CA GLY A 181 20.76 -10.89 20.44
C GLY A 181 19.95 -12.19 20.43
N LYS A 182 18.63 -12.12 20.65
CA LYS A 182 17.76 -13.31 20.73
C LYS A 182 17.45 -13.94 19.38
N LEU A 183 17.72 -13.22 18.29
CA LEU A 183 17.29 -13.57 16.94
C LEU A 183 18.48 -13.61 15.99
N SER A 184 18.53 -14.66 15.17
CA SER A 184 19.47 -14.74 14.04
C SER A 184 19.05 -13.79 12.90
N PRO A 185 19.98 -13.37 12.02
CA PRO A 185 19.64 -12.53 10.85
C PRO A 185 18.49 -13.06 9.99
N ALA A 186 18.43 -14.39 9.80
CA ALA A 186 17.36 -15.05 9.06
C ALA A 186 16.00 -14.94 9.77
N GLN A 187 15.97 -15.09 11.10
CA GLN A 187 14.76 -14.91 11.90
C GLN A 187 14.30 -13.45 11.90
N ILE A 188 15.23 -12.49 11.93
CA ILE A 188 14.92 -11.05 11.83
C ILE A 188 14.22 -10.78 10.50
N LYS A 189 14.80 -11.21 9.37
CA LYS A 189 14.21 -11.02 8.03
C LYS A 189 12.83 -11.68 7.92
N ALA A 190 12.70 -12.94 8.34
CA ALA A 190 11.43 -13.65 8.28
C ALA A 190 10.34 -12.97 9.13
N ARG A 191 10.66 -12.51 10.34
CA ARG A 191 9.72 -11.81 11.22
C ARG A 191 9.37 -10.42 10.69
N ALA A 192 10.33 -9.68 10.15
CA ALA A 192 10.11 -8.36 9.58
C ALA A 192 9.09 -8.40 8.44
N GLN A 193 9.19 -9.36 7.52
CA GLN A 193 8.28 -9.49 6.38
C GLN A 193 6.81 -9.80 6.77
N LEU A 194 6.56 -10.26 8.00
CA LEU A 194 5.19 -10.46 8.49
C LEU A 194 4.46 -9.14 8.76
N TYR A 195 5.18 -8.05 9.02
CA TYR A 195 4.59 -6.74 9.29
C TYR A 195 3.82 -6.19 8.08
N ALA A 196 4.27 -6.46 6.86
CA ALA A 196 3.55 -6.08 5.65
C ALA A 196 2.15 -6.73 5.56
N GLN A 197 1.96 -7.92 6.11
CA GLN A 197 0.66 -8.58 6.03
C GLN A 197 -0.41 -7.86 6.88
N SER A 198 0.01 -7.03 7.84
CA SER A 198 -0.90 -6.23 8.68
C SER A 198 -1.67 -5.18 7.88
N GLY A 199 -1.20 -4.78 6.69
CA GLY A 199 -1.89 -3.79 5.87
C GLY A 199 -3.24 -4.28 5.33
N ARG A 200 -3.49 -5.59 5.34
CA ARG A 200 -4.75 -6.17 4.87
C ARG A 200 -5.93 -5.74 5.74
N SER A 201 -5.76 -5.62 7.05
CA SER A 201 -6.84 -5.20 7.94
C SER A 201 -7.30 -3.77 7.64
N ALA A 202 -6.37 -2.86 7.34
CA ALA A 202 -6.70 -1.48 6.97
C ALA A 202 -7.59 -1.39 5.73
N TYR A 203 -7.38 -2.24 4.72
CA TYR A 203 -8.28 -2.34 3.57
C TYR A 203 -9.67 -2.80 3.99
N TRP A 204 -9.77 -3.85 4.79
CA TRP A 204 -11.08 -4.40 5.17
C TRP A 204 -11.87 -3.48 6.10
N ASP A 205 -11.20 -2.77 7.01
CA ASP A 205 -11.81 -1.74 7.85
C ASP A 205 -12.42 -0.63 6.99
N ALA A 206 -11.64 -0.10 6.05
CA ALA A 206 -12.06 0.96 5.14
C ALA A 206 -13.16 0.49 4.18
N ASN A 207 -13.00 -0.69 3.57
CA ASN A 207 -13.98 -1.24 2.63
C ASN A 207 -15.29 -1.56 3.33
N THR A 208 -15.29 -2.17 4.52
CA THR A 208 -16.54 -2.40 5.28
C THR A 208 -17.29 -1.08 5.51
N THR A 209 -16.56 -0.01 5.84
CA THR A 209 -17.15 1.34 5.99
C THR A 209 -17.76 1.82 4.67
N THR A 210 -17.03 1.69 3.55
CA THR A 210 -17.54 2.05 2.21
C THR A 210 -18.81 1.29 1.85
N GLN A 211 -18.84 -0.03 2.08
CA GLN A 211 -19.98 -0.85 1.75
C GLN A 211 -21.21 -0.45 2.58
N SER A 212 -21.02 -0.17 3.88
CA SER A 212 -22.06 0.39 4.75
C SER A 212 -22.58 1.74 4.23
N ASP A 213 -21.69 2.67 3.86
CA ASP A 213 -22.06 3.99 3.34
C ASP A 213 -22.87 3.90 2.03
N THR A 214 -22.59 2.87 1.21
CA THR A 214 -23.33 2.60 -0.03
C THR A 214 -24.68 1.90 0.17
N GLY A 215 -25.06 1.60 1.42
CA GLY A 215 -26.37 1.06 1.78
C GLY A 215 -26.46 -0.46 1.88
N TYR A 216 -25.34 -1.17 1.79
CA TYR A 216 -25.31 -2.60 2.15
C TYR A 216 -25.54 -2.77 3.65
N THR A 217 -26.23 -3.86 4.01
CA THR A 217 -26.71 -4.07 5.39
C THR A 217 -26.17 -5.36 6.00
N GLU A 218 -25.75 -6.31 5.16
CA GLU A 218 -25.19 -7.58 5.60
C GLU A 218 -23.80 -7.81 4.99
N GLU A 219 -22.98 -8.54 5.73
CA GLU A 219 -21.68 -9.03 5.29
C GLU A 219 -21.55 -10.53 5.58
N ARG A 220 -20.66 -11.21 4.86
CA ARG A 220 -20.23 -12.58 5.19
C ARG A 220 -18.75 -12.76 4.96
N ARG A 221 -18.13 -13.65 5.75
CA ARG A 221 -16.74 -14.08 5.55
C ARG A 221 -16.71 -15.20 4.51
N ILE A 222 -15.73 -15.17 3.62
CA ILE A 222 -15.46 -16.23 2.65
C ILE A 222 -14.06 -16.77 2.90
N ALA A 223 -13.98 -18.06 3.23
CA ALA A 223 -12.70 -18.72 3.43
C ALA A 223 -12.02 -18.94 2.08
N ILE A 224 -10.68 -18.90 2.07
CA ILE A 224 -9.93 -19.09 0.81
C ILE A 224 -9.93 -20.55 0.34
N GLY A 225 -10.26 -21.50 1.23
CA GLY A 225 -10.44 -22.91 0.89
C GLY A 225 -9.15 -23.67 0.55
N ASP A 226 -7.97 -23.08 0.82
CA ASP A 226 -6.67 -23.73 0.62
C ASP A 226 -6.06 -24.24 1.94
N LYS A 227 -4.88 -24.84 1.87
CA LYS A 227 -4.14 -25.38 3.03
C LYS A 227 -3.84 -24.36 4.13
N GLY A 228 -3.93 -23.06 3.85
CA GLY A 228 -3.75 -21.98 4.81
C GLY A 228 -5.05 -21.54 5.48
N THR A 229 -6.17 -22.20 5.21
CA THR A 229 -7.45 -21.96 5.86
C THR A 229 -7.45 -22.59 7.25
N CYS A 230 -7.51 -21.77 8.30
CA CYS A 230 -7.57 -22.24 9.67
C CYS A 230 -9.03 -22.49 10.13
N THR A 231 -9.19 -23.16 11.27
CA THR A 231 -10.51 -23.46 11.85
C THR A 231 -11.35 -22.19 12.06
N PRO A 232 -10.84 -21.10 12.67
CA PRO A 232 -11.60 -19.86 12.79
C PRO A 232 -12.08 -19.28 11.45
N CYS A 233 -11.35 -19.46 10.35
CA CYS A 233 -11.79 -19.00 9.03
C CYS A 233 -13.02 -19.79 8.52
N ASN A 234 -13.01 -21.11 8.69
CA ASN A 234 -14.15 -21.96 8.32
C ASN A 234 -15.36 -21.67 9.23
N ASP A 235 -15.14 -21.48 10.52
CA ASP A 235 -16.20 -21.16 11.48
C ASP A 235 -16.86 -19.82 11.14
N LEU A 236 -16.06 -18.80 10.82
CA LEU A 236 -16.55 -17.48 10.41
C LEU A 236 -17.32 -17.53 9.08
N GLU A 237 -16.88 -18.36 8.11
CA GLU A 237 -17.62 -18.57 6.87
C GLU A 237 -18.96 -19.26 7.10
N ALA A 238 -19.00 -20.25 8.00
CA ALA A 238 -20.21 -21.00 8.33
C ALA A 238 -21.32 -20.15 8.98
N LEU A 239 -20.98 -18.99 9.56
CA LEU A 239 -21.97 -18.02 10.07
C LEU A 239 -22.84 -17.43 8.95
N GLY A 240 -22.39 -17.47 7.70
CA GLY A 240 -23.12 -16.92 6.57
C GLY A 240 -23.29 -15.39 6.66
N TRP A 241 -24.44 -14.91 6.20
CA TRP A 241 -24.77 -13.48 6.21
C TRP A 241 -25.09 -13.01 7.62
N GLN A 242 -24.43 -11.94 8.03
CA GLN A 242 -24.56 -11.29 9.34
C GLN A 242 -24.69 -9.77 9.15
N PRO A 243 -25.21 -9.02 10.12
CA PRO A 243 -25.23 -7.57 10.04
C PRO A 243 -23.85 -6.97 9.77
N ILE A 244 -23.76 -5.97 8.89
CA ILE A 244 -22.48 -5.35 8.55
C ILE A 244 -21.77 -4.79 9.78
N GLY A 245 -20.47 -5.07 9.90
CA GLY A 245 -19.65 -4.68 11.05
C GLY A 245 -19.73 -5.65 12.24
N SER A 246 -20.53 -6.72 12.17
CA SER A 246 -20.57 -7.72 13.23
C SER A 246 -19.49 -8.80 13.09
N LEU A 247 -18.92 -8.98 11.89
CA LEU A 247 -17.88 -9.98 11.65
C LEU A 247 -16.48 -9.34 11.71
N PRO A 248 -15.51 -10.00 12.37
CA PRO A 248 -14.13 -9.53 12.40
C PRO A 248 -13.54 -9.46 11.00
N ASN A 249 -12.67 -8.47 10.79
CA ASN A 249 -12.03 -8.27 9.51
C ASN A 249 -10.91 -9.30 9.25
N PRO A 250 -10.79 -9.82 8.02
CA PRO A 250 -9.59 -10.55 7.62
C PRO A 250 -8.31 -9.73 7.81
N GLY A 251 -7.22 -10.43 8.12
CA GLY A 251 -5.90 -9.83 8.42
C GLY A 251 -5.68 -9.55 9.90
N GLY A 252 -6.42 -10.19 10.80
CA GLY A 252 -6.27 -10.08 12.26
C GLY A 252 -6.98 -11.20 13.02
N GLU A 253 -7.14 -11.00 14.33
CA GLU A 253 -7.91 -11.90 15.18
C GLU A 253 -9.38 -11.99 14.71
N PRO A 254 -10.05 -13.14 14.87
CA PRO A 254 -9.64 -14.36 15.60
C PRO A 254 -8.92 -15.40 14.72
N CYS A 255 -8.43 -15.04 13.53
CA CYS A 255 -7.76 -16.01 12.66
C CYS A 255 -6.40 -16.46 13.25
N ASP A 256 -6.14 -17.77 13.30
CA ASP A 256 -4.83 -18.32 13.72
C ASP A 256 -3.65 -17.81 12.88
N GLY A 257 -3.89 -17.54 11.59
CA GLY A 257 -2.92 -16.90 10.71
C GLY A 257 -2.67 -15.42 11.02
N LEU A 258 -3.45 -14.80 11.92
CA LEU A 258 -3.41 -13.39 12.28
C LEU A 258 -3.39 -12.49 11.02
N THR A 259 -2.32 -11.70 10.86
CA THR A 259 -2.10 -10.83 9.69
C THR A 259 -1.97 -11.60 8.38
N ASN A 260 -1.64 -12.89 8.41
CA ASN A 260 -1.54 -13.75 7.23
C ASN A 260 -2.89 -14.29 6.73
N CYS A 261 -4.00 -13.92 7.36
CA CYS A 261 -5.33 -14.33 6.91
C CYS A 261 -5.64 -13.73 5.52
N ARG A 262 -5.75 -14.59 4.50
CA ARG A 262 -6.09 -14.21 3.11
C ARG A 262 -7.58 -14.37 2.76
N CYS A 263 -8.41 -14.64 3.77
CA CYS A 263 -9.86 -14.79 3.57
C CYS A 263 -10.49 -13.45 3.20
N THR A 264 -11.70 -13.48 2.64
CA THR A 264 -12.36 -12.27 2.11
C THR A 264 -13.70 -12.00 2.78
N LYS A 265 -14.35 -10.90 2.38
CA LYS A 265 -15.74 -10.56 2.73
C LYS A 265 -16.55 -10.26 1.47
N GLU A 266 -17.84 -10.59 1.52
CA GLU A 266 -18.86 -10.17 0.57
C GLU A 266 -19.94 -9.36 1.29
N TYR A 267 -20.66 -8.51 0.55
CA TYR A 267 -21.64 -7.55 1.07
C TYR A 267 -22.93 -7.61 0.24
N ARG A 268 -24.09 -7.39 0.88
CA ARG A 268 -25.40 -7.31 0.22
C ARG A 268 -26.40 -6.40 0.95
#